data_AF-A0A2S1BFT1-F1
#
_entry.id   AF-A0A2S1BFT1-F1
#
_cell.length_a   1.000
_cell.length_b   1.000
_cell.length_c   1.000
_cell.angle_alpha   90.00
_cell.angle_beta   90.00
_cell.angle_gamma   90.00
#
_symmetry.space_group_name_H-M   'P 1'
#
loop_
_entity.id
_entity.type
_entity.pdbx_description
1 polymer ?
#
loop_
_entity_poly.entity_id
_entity_poly.type
_entity_poly.pdbx_seq_one_letter_code
_entity_poly.pdbx_strand_id
1 'polypeptide(L)' 'MSNSDVSEVDIRTAVGASMFTYIFVNRDNWNKRRHIEAKNDISAQNIVGSDYIFAARFRWAV' A
#
# COMPACT_ATOMS: atom_id res chain seq x y z
N MET A 1 26.93 -22.20 -25.50
CA MET A 1 26.59 -22.16 -24.06
C MET A 1 25.90 -20.83 -23.82
N SER A 2 24.64 -20.88 -23.38
CA SER A 2 23.78 -19.72 -23.17
C SER A 2 24.30 -18.92 -21.98
N ASN A 3 24.79 -17.70 -22.21
CA ASN A 3 24.84 -16.69 -21.15
C ASN A 3 23.40 -16.21 -20.98
N SER A 4 22.62 -16.98 -20.22
CA SER A 4 21.44 -16.45 -19.55
C SER A 4 21.95 -15.52 -18.44
N ASP A 5 22.42 -14.35 -18.87
CA ASP A 5 22.63 -13.22 -17.99
C ASP A 5 21.27 -12.98 -17.34
N VAL A 6 21.24 -13.10 -16.02
CA VAL A 6 20.08 -12.90 -15.16
C VAL A 6 19.71 -11.42 -15.30
N SER A 7 18.99 -11.14 -16.38
CA SER A 7 18.64 -9.82 -16.85
C SER A 7 17.70 -9.20 -15.84
N GLU A 8 18.23 -8.31 -15.00
CA GLU A 8 17.60 -7.10 -14.44
C GLU A 8 16.25 -7.21 -13.68
N VAL A 9 15.64 -8.39 -13.62
CA VAL A 9 14.28 -8.63 -13.13
C VAL A 9 14.30 -8.92 -11.63
N ASP A 10 15.39 -9.43 -11.07
CA ASP A 10 15.43 -9.86 -9.66
C ASP A 10 15.73 -8.73 -8.67
N ILE A 11 16.37 -7.63 -9.10
CA ILE A 11 16.70 -6.52 -8.18
C ILE A 11 15.53 -5.52 -8.05
N ARG A 12 14.65 -5.42 -9.05
CA ARG A 12 13.45 -4.55 -8.98
C ARG A 12 12.26 -5.20 -8.27
N THR A 13 12.28 -6.51 -8.05
CA THR A 13 11.08 -7.26 -7.61
C THR A 13 11.03 -7.47 -6.09
N ALA A 14 12.16 -7.48 -5.37
CA ALA A 14 12.18 -7.86 -3.95
C ALA A 14 12.53 -6.74 -2.95
N VAL A 15 12.97 -5.56 -3.40
CA VAL A 15 13.39 -4.47 -2.50
C VAL A 15 12.82 -3.13 -2.97
N GLY A 16 11.78 -2.60 -2.30
CA GLY A 16 11.55 -1.15 -2.33
C GLY A 16 10.12 -0.64 -2.46
N ALA A 17 9.11 -1.48 -2.74
CA ALA A 17 7.73 -1.05 -2.52
C ALA A 17 7.40 -1.22 -1.03
N SER A 18 7.81 -0.25 -0.20
CA SER A 18 7.36 -0.22 1.20
C SER A 18 5.84 -0.06 1.19
N MET A 19 5.12 -1.19 1.29
CA MET A 19 3.68 -1.18 1.45
C MET A 19 3.36 -0.83 2.89
N PHE A 20 2.42 0.09 3.05
CA PHE A 20 1.89 0.48 4.34
C PHE A 20 0.44 0.02 4.42
N THR A 21 0.03 -0.37 5.62
CA THR A 21 -1.39 -0.57 5.93
C THR A 21 -1.97 0.77 6.33
N TYR A 22 -3.00 1.21 5.61
CA TYR A 22 -3.76 2.42 5.89
C TYR A 22 -5.12 2.05 6.48
N ILE A 23 -5.50 2.74 7.55
CA ILE A 23 -6.82 2.66 8.15
C ILE A 23 -7.56 3.94 7.84
N PHE A 24 -8.76 3.78 7.28
CA PHE A 24 -9.71 4.86 7.08
C PHE A 24 -11.02 4.58 7.79
N VAL A 25 -11.69 5.65 8.20
CA VAL A 25 -13.00 5.62 8.86
C VAL A 25 -14.00 6.38 8.01
N ASN A 26 -15.21 5.86 7.84
CA ASN A 26 -16.24 6.56 7.09
C ASN A 26 -16.68 7.82 7.85
N ARG A 27 -16.79 8.96 7.14
CA ARG A 27 -17.12 10.26 7.72
C ARG A 27 -18.48 10.28 8.43
N ASP A 28 -19.47 9.63 7.84
CA ASP A 28 -20.85 9.66 8.30
C ASP A 28 -21.16 8.51 9.28
N ASN A 29 -20.31 7.47 9.30
CA ASN A 29 -20.44 6.33 10.19
C ASN A 29 -19.07 5.86 10.71
N TRP A 30 -18.71 6.38 11.89
CA TRP A 30 -17.43 6.11 12.57
C TRP A 30 -17.18 4.63 12.93
N ASN A 31 -18.22 3.80 12.91
CA ASN A 31 -18.09 2.35 13.14
C ASN A 31 -17.65 1.60 11.87
N LYS A 32 -17.81 2.20 10.69
CA LYS A 32 -17.41 1.60 9.42
C LYS A 32 -15.96 1.97 9.10
N ARG A 33 -15.07 0.99 9.17
CA ARG A 33 -13.63 1.14 8.90
C ARG A 33 -13.23 0.37 7.66
N ARG A 34 -12.21 0.86 6.95
CA ARG A 34 -11.57 0.16 5.83
C ARG A 34 -10.07 0.13 6.03
N HIS A 35 -9.50 -1.05 5.84
CA HIS A 35 -8.06 -1.28 5.85
C HIS A 35 -7.63 -1.58 4.42
N ILE A 36 -6.62 -0.88 3.94
CA ILE A 36 -6.05 -1.11 2.62
C ILE A 36 -4.54 -1.07 2.69
N GLU A 37 -3.90 -1.83 1.83
CA GLU A 37 -2.46 -1.77 1.67
C GLU A 37 -2.12 -0.95 0.44
N ALA A 38 -1.23 0.02 0.59
CA ALA A 38 -0.84 0.90 -0.49
C ALA A 38 0.60 1.38 -0.34
N LYS A 39 1.19 1.87 -1.43
CA LYS A 39 2.58 2.36 -1.42
C LYS A 39 2.69 3.75 -0.78
N ASN A 40 1.63 4.55 -0.87
CA ASN A 40 1.57 5.92 -0.34
C ASN A 40 0.12 6.35 -0.12
N ASP A 41 -0.03 7.45 0.62
CA ASP A 41 -1.32 8.03 1.02
C ASP A 41 -2.23 8.36 -0.18
N ILE A 42 -1.65 8.81 -1.31
CA ILE A 42 -2.41 9.16 -2.53
C ILE A 42 -3.07 7.92 -3.13
N SER A 43 -2.28 6.85 -3.33
CA SER A 43 -2.81 5.58 -3.83
C SER A 43 -3.84 4.98 -2.88
N ALA A 44 -3.64 5.16 -1.56
CA ALA A 44 -4.59 4.72 -0.56
C ALA A 44 -5.94 5.47 -0.68
N GLN A 45 -5.90 6.79 -0.82
CA GLN A 45 -7.09 7.61 -0.99
C GLN A 45 -7.87 7.27 -2.27
N ASN A 46 -7.17 7.01 -3.37
CA ASN A 46 -7.81 6.64 -4.64
C ASN A 46 -8.58 5.30 -4.56
N ILE A 47 -8.13 4.36 -3.72
CA ILE A 47 -8.79 3.07 -3.53
C ILE A 47 -10.00 3.18 -2.59
N VAL A 48 -9.88 3.98 -1.51
CA VAL A 48 -10.90 4.04 -0.47
C VAL A 48 -12.12 4.88 -0.87
N GLY A 49 -11.92 5.89 -1.71
CA GLY A 49 -12.96 6.84 -2.15
C GLY A 49 -13.18 8.02 -1.18
N SER A 50 -14.05 8.96 -1.56
CA SER A 50 -14.24 10.26 -0.89
C SER A 50 -14.88 10.21 0.51
N ASP A 51 -15.65 9.16 0.79
CA ASP A 51 -16.49 9.08 2.00
C ASP A 51 -15.71 8.65 3.24
N TYR A 52 -14.43 8.36 3.07
CA TYR A 52 -13.54 7.83 4.09
C TYR A 52 -12.43 8.85 4.41
N ILE A 53 -12.21 9.06 5.70
CA ILE A 53 -11.18 9.95 6.23
C ILE A 53 -10.02 9.10 6.74
N PHE A 54 -8.80 9.57 6.47
CA PHE A 54 -7.58 8.93 6.96
C PHE A 54 -7.54 8.93 8.50
N ALA A 55 -7.25 7.77 9.10
CA ALA A 55 -7.14 7.63 10.54
C ALA A 55 -5.73 7.26 11.00
N ALA A 56 -5.08 6.29 10.34
CA ALA A 56 -3.74 5.84 10.72
C ALA A 56 -3.00 5.15 9.57
N ARG A 57 -1.67 5.13 9.64
CA ARG A 57 -0.77 4.41 8.73
C ARG A 57 0.25 3.61 9.52
N PHE A 58 0.45 2.34 9.16
CA PHE A 58 1.41 1.45 9.77
C PHE A 58 2.39 0.93 8.73
N ARG A 59 3.67 0.86 9.10
CA ARG A 59 4.68 0.11 8.35
C ARG A 59 4.96 -1.17 9.12
N TRP A 60 4.75 -2.32 8.50
CA TRP A 60 5.27 -3.55 9.07
C TRP A 60 6.79 -3.52 8.92
N ALA A 61 7.50 -3.46 10.04
CA ALA A 61 8.88 -3.90 10.10
C ALA A 61 8.82 -5.42 10.24
N VAL A 62 9.21 -6.12 9.19
CA VAL A 62 9.49 -7.56 9.26
C VAL A 62 10.74 -7.78 10.12
#